data_AF-A0A483N3J5-F1
#
_entry.id   AF-A0A483N3J5-F1
#
_cell.length_a   1.000
_cell.length_b   1.000
_cell.length_c   1.000
_cell.angle_alpha   90.00
_cell.angle_beta   90.00
_cell.angle_gamma   90.00
#
_symmetry.space_group_name_H-M   'P 1'
#
loop_
_entity.id
_entity.type
_entity.pdbx_description
1 polymer ?
#
loop_
_entity_poly.entity_id
_entity_poly.type
_entity_poly.pdbx_seq_one_letter_code
_entity_poly.pdbx_strand_id
1 'polypeptide(L)'
;MRHHRTVLPLAGYTIQQIDFDPATFQPEDLFWLPYHASLTGWGRKRQAEHLAGRIAAAYALREVGEKRLPAIGDRRQPLWPTPWFGSISHCGQRALAVIADRPVGVDIERRFTPQLAAELESSIIGPAEKTALLRSGLPYPLALTLAFSAKESGFKATPAANQRALGFADFQIVEITASTLALMFAEQRYLLHWIASEEQVITLCALQQ
;
A
#
# COMPACT_ATOMS: atom_id res chain seq x y z
N MET A 1 -15.90 16.02 -1.36
CA MET A 1 -14.66 15.66 -2.07
C MET A 1 -15.03 14.88 -3.31
N ARG A 2 -14.78 15.47 -4.48
CA ARG A 2 -15.01 14.78 -5.76
C ARG A 2 -14.02 13.62 -5.87
N HIS A 3 -14.53 12.47 -6.28
CA HIS A 3 -13.73 11.28 -6.49
C HIS A 3 -14.35 10.38 -7.56
N HIS A 4 -13.52 9.55 -8.16
CA HIS A 4 -13.90 8.50 -9.10
C HIS A 4 -13.39 7.17 -8.59
N ARG A 5 -14.21 6.13 -8.76
CA ARG A 5 -13.88 4.76 -8.37
C ARG A 5 -13.51 3.96 -9.62
N THR A 6 -12.37 3.28 -9.54
CA THR A 6 -11.92 2.31 -10.53
C THR A 6 -11.63 0.98 -9.83
N VAL A 7 -11.82 -0.13 -10.56
CA VAL A 7 -11.48 -1.47 -10.08
C VAL A 7 -10.26 -1.97 -10.85
N LEU A 8 -9.24 -2.41 -10.14
CA LEU A 8 -7.98 -2.85 -10.70
C LEU A 8 -7.73 -4.32 -10.32
N PRO A 9 -7.79 -5.28 -11.27
CA PRO A 9 -7.41 -6.65 -11.00
C PRO A 9 -5.88 -6.80 -10.97
N LEU A 10 -5.35 -7.49 -9.95
CA LEU A 10 -3.94 -7.83 -9.84
C LEU A 10 -3.77 -9.16 -9.12
N ALA A 11 -3.19 -10.15 -9.80
CA ALA A 11 -2.89 -11.47 -9.23
C ALA A 11 -4.09 -12.20 -8.60
N GLY A 12 -5.28 -12.05 -9.19
CA GLY A 12 -6.52 -12.63 -8.66
C GLY A 12 -7.18 -11.82 -7.54
N TYR A 13 -6.57 -10.72 -7.11
CA TYR A 13 -7.16 -9.78 -6.16
C TYR A 13 -7.82 -8.61 -6.89
N THR A 14 -8.86 -8.07 -6.24
CA THR A 14 -9.56 -6.89 -6.71
C THR A 14 -9.14 -5.69 -5.88
N ILE A 15 -8.37 -4.78 -6.47
CA ILE A 15 -7.93 -3.54 -5.82
C ILE A 15 -8.95 -2.45 -6.13
N GLN A 16 -9.50 -1.87 -5.06
CA GLN A 16 -10.39 -0.72 -5.13
C GLN A 16 -9.57 0.56 -5.17
N GLN A 17 -9.64 1.28 -6.28
CA GLN A 17 -8.93 2.54 -6.49
C GLN A 17 -9.91 3.70 -6.40
N ILE A 18 -9.51 4.73 -5.66
CA ILE A 18 -10.18 6.02 -5.57
C ILE A 18 -9.21 7.09 -6.07
N ASP A 19 -9.52 7.68 -7.21
CA ASP A 19 -8.88 8.91 -7.67
C ASP A 19 -9.70 10.09 -7.13
N PHE A 20 -9.07 11.02 -6.42
CA PHE A 20 -9.76 12.12 -5.73
C PHE A 20 -9.09 13.47 -5.98
N ASP A 21 -9.88 14.55 -5.93
CA ASP A 21 -9.37 15.92 -6.07
C ASP A 21 -9.28 16.59 -4.68
N PRO A 22 -8.05 16.78 -4.14
CA PRO A 22 -7.85 17.42 -2.84
C PRO A 22 -8.33 18.88 -2.78
N ALA A 23 -8.38 19.60 -3.91
CA ALA A 23 -8.84 20.99 -3.94
C ALA A 23 -10.35 21.09 -3.64
N THR A 24 -11.10 20.03 -3.95
CA THR A 24 -12.54 19.94 -3.70
C THR A 24 -12.89 19.37 -2.31
N PHE A 25 -11.88 19.01 -1.51
CA PHE A 25 -12.10 18.53 -0.14
C PHE A 25 -12.57 19.66 0.76
N GLN A 26 -13.67 19.43 1.46
CA GLN A 26 -14.23 20.30 2.49
C GLN A 26 -14.25 19.57 3.83
N PRO A 27 -14.09 20.27 4.97
CA PRO A 27 -14.09 19.63 6.29
C PRO A 27 -15.32 18.75 6.57
N GLU A 28 -16.48 19.11 6.04
CA GLU A 28 -17.75 18.40 6.20
C GLU A 28 -17.75 17.03 5.50
N ASP A 29 -16.87 16.83 4.51
CA ASP A 29 -16.69 15.51 3.88
C ASP A 29 -16.25 14.46 4.91
N LEU A 30 -15.58 14.88 5.99
CA LEU A 30 -15.18 13.98 7.05
C LEU A 30 -16.37 13.44 7.84
N PHE A 31 -17.55 14.07 7.83
CA PHE A 31 -18.73 13.59 8.57
C PHE A 31 -19.19 12.20 8.11
N TRP A 32 -18.77 11.76 6.93
CA TRP A 32 -18.95 10.39 6.47
C TRP A 32 -18.22 9.36 7.36
N LEU A 33 -17.17 9.78 8.08
CA LEU A 33 -16.44 8.97 9.04
C LEU A 33 -17.01 9.15 10.46
N PRO A 34 -17.32 8.06 11.18
CA PRO A 34 -17.91 8.14 12.51
C PRO A 34 -16.99 8.78 13.56
N TYR A 35 -15.67 8.78 13.32
CA TYR A 35 -14.64 9.33 14.21
C TYR A 35 -14.06 10.68 13.73
N HIS A 36 -14.76 11.40 12.85
CA HIS A 36 -14.28 12.62 12.21
C HIS A 36 -13.72 13.69 13.17
N ALA A 37 -14.29 13.81 14.37
CA ALA A 37 -13.82 14.76 15.39
C ALA A 37 -12.33 14.58 15.73
N SER A 38 -11.83 13.34 15.71
CA SER A 38 -10.41 13.03 15.98
C SER A 38 -9.44 13.41 14.84
N LEU A 39 -9.98 13.78 13.66
CA LEU A 39 -9.20 14.14 12.48
C LEU A 39 -9.01 15.66 12.34
N THR A 40 -9.69 16.46 13.15
CA THR A 40 -9.73 17.93 13.04
C THR A 40 -8.36 18.58 13.15
N GLY A 41 -7.44 18.03 13.96
CA GLY A 41 -6.07 18.51 14.09
C GLY A 41 -5.10 18.08 12.97
N TRP A 42 -5.56 17.32 11.98
CA TRP A 42 -4.71 16.87 10.87
C TRP A 42 -4.66 17.91 9.76
N GLY A 43 -3.52 18.02 9.08
CA GLY A 43 -3.42 18.87 7.90
C GLY A 43 -4.42 18.44 6.81
N ARG A 44 -4.97 19.42 6.07
CA ARG A 44 -6.02 19.22 5.04
C ARG A 44 -5.68 18.11 4.04
N LYS A 45 -4.44 18.06 3.56
CA LYS A 45 -3.96 16.99 2.66
C LYS A 45 -4.15 15.60 3.27
N ARG A 46 -3.72 15.44 4.53
CA ARG A 46 -3.80 14.15 5.23
C ARG A 46 -5.24 13.76 5.55
N GLN A 47 -6.13 14.72 5.81
CA GLN A 47 -7.56 14.46 5.96
C GLN A 47 -8.19 13.92 4.67
N ALA A 48 -7.90 14.55 3.52
CA ALA A 48 -8.39 14.12 2.22
C ALA A 48 -7.88 12.70 1.86
N GLU A 49 -6.58 12.44 2.04
CA GLU A 49 -5.96 11.12 1.83
C GLU A 49 -6.60 10.04 2.72
N HIS A 50 -6.81 10.35 4.00
CA HIS A 50 -7.43 9.40 4.94
C HIS A 50 -8.88 9.09 4.56
N LEU A 51 -9.64 10.11 4.18
CA LEU A 51 -11.01 9.93 3.69
C LEU A 51 -11.03 9.06 2.42
N ALA A 52 -10.18 9.37 1.43
CA ALA A 52 -10.09 8.60 0.19
C ALA A 52 -9.75 7.13 0.44
N GLY A 53 -8.78 6.86 1.32
CA GLY A 53 -8.42 5.49 1.71
C GLY A 53 -9.55 4.74 2.40
N ARG A 54 -10.35 5.42 3.23
CA ARG A 54 -11.52 4.81 3.89
C ARG A 54 -12.69 4.59 2.93
N ILE A 55 -12.87 5.45 1.93
CA ILE A 55 -13.81 5.22 0.83
C ILE A 55 -13.38 3.97 0.04
N ALA A 56 -12.10 3.85 -0.31
CA ALA A 56 -11.57 2.66 -1.00
C ALA A 56 -11.82 1.38 -0.19
N ALA A 57 -11.53 1.42 1.11
CA ALA A 57 -11.75 0.28 2.01
C ALA A 57 -13.22 -0.12 2.13
N ALA A 58 -14.14 0.85 2.14
CA ALA A 58 -15.57 0.57 2.15
C ALA A 58 -16.03 -0.15 0.88
N TYR A 59 -15.48 0.21 -0.28
CA TYR A 59 -15.77 -0.52 -1.51
C TYR A 59 -15.19 -1.93 -1.46
N ALA A 60 -13.99 -2.13 -0.92
CA ALA A 60 -13.39 -3.46 -0.81
C ALA A 60 -14.23 -4.37 0.10
N LEU A 61 -14.65 -3.88 1.27
CA LEU A 61 -15.51 -4.62 2.20
C LEU A 61 -16.87 -5.02 1.60
N ARG A 62 -17.43 -4.19 0.73
CA ARG A 62 -18.71 -4.52 0.06
C ARG A 62 -18.59 -5.73 -0.85
N GLU A 63 -17.41 -6.04 -1.39
CA GLU A 63 -17.20 -7.24 -2.22
C GLU A 63 -17.46 -8.53 -1.46
N VAL A 64 -17.23 -8.50 -0.14
CA VAL A 64 -17.43 -9.64 0.76
C VAL A 64 -18.69 -9.51 1.61
N GLY A 65 -19.59 -8.58 1.24
CA GLY A 65 -20.86 -8.36 1.94
C GLY A 65 -20.76 -7.55 3.23
N GLU A 66 -19.58 -7.04 3.58
CA GLU A 66 -19.38 -6.23 4.79
C GLU A 66 -19.73 -4.76 4.55
N LYS A 67 -20.59 -4.22 5.42
CA LYS A 67 -21.09 -2.83 5.30
C LYS A 67 -20.38 -1.86 6.24
N ARG A 68 -19.68 -2.38 7.24
CA ARG A 68 -19.00 -1.60 8.28
C ARG A 68 -17.65 -1.14 7.76
N LEU A 69 -17.26 0.09 8.05
CA LEU A 69 -15.89 0.55 7.81
C LEU A 69 -14.91 -0.19 8.74
N PRO A 70 -13.64 -0.35 8.35
CA PRO A 70 -12.61 -0.81 9.28
C PRO A 70 -12.55 0.14 10.47
N ALA A 71 -12.51 -0.40 11.69
CA ALA A 71 -12.28 0.41 12.87
C ALA A 71 -10.85 0.97 12.86
N ILE A 72 -10.54 1.87 13.79
CA ILE A 72 -9.21 2.46 13.92
C ILE A 72 -8.56 1.93 15.20
N GLY A 73 -7.38 1.35 15.07
CA GLY A 73 -6.56 0.94 16.22
C GLY A 73 -5.72 2.09 16.77
N ASP A 74 -5.05 1.84 17.91
CA ASP A 74 -4.30 2.86 18.66
C ASP A 74 -3.20 3.56 17.84
N ARG A 75 -2.66 2.89 16.81
CA ARG A 75 -1.65 3.44 15.90
C ARG A 75 -2.24 3.92 14.58
N ARG A 76 -3.54 4.18 14.58
CA ARG A 76 -4.34 4.62 13.42
C ARG A 76 -4.44 3.60 12.28
N GLN A 77 -4.00 2.36 12.51
CA GLN A 77 -4.10 1.29 11.55
C GLN A 77 -5.57 0.87 11.35
N PRO A 78 -5.98 0.50 10.13
CA PRO A 78 -7.30 -0.09 9.92
C PRO A 78 -7.40 -1.43 10.65
N LEU A 79 -8.46 -1.60 11.43
CA LEU A 79 -8.84 -2.85 12.05
C LEU A 79 -9.95 -3.48 11.19
N TRP A 80 -9.56 -4.46 10.40
CA TRP A 80 -10.46 -5.16 9.50
C TRP A 80 -11.39 -6.10 10.28
N PRO A 81 -12.67 -6.22 9.89
CA PRO A 81 -13.59 -7.13 10.54
C PRO A 81 -13.21 -8.58 10.24
N THR A 82 -13.21 -9.43 11.27
CA THR A 82 -13.04 -10.88 11.12
C THR A 82 -14.10 -11.47 10.16
N PRO A 83 -13.74 -12.39 9.25
CA PRO A 83 -12.44 -13.06 9.08
C PRO A 83 -11.48 -12.35 8.11
N TRP A 84 -11.79 -11.13 7.71
CA TRP A 84 -11.10 -10.46 6.60
C TRP A 84 -9.82 -9.78 7.02
N PHE A 85 -8.87 -9.80 6.10
CA PHE A 85 -7.67 -8.98 6.11
C PHE A 85 -7.79 -7.93 5.01
N GLY A 86 -7.06 -6.84 5.15
CA GLY A 86 -6.98 -5.86 4.08
C GLY A 86 -5.81 -4.91 4.25
N SER A 87 -5.60 -4.11 3.21
CA SER A 87 -4.59 -3.08 3.21
C SER A 87 -5.12 -1.84 2.52
N ILE A 88 -4.62 -0.67 2.94
CA ILE A 88 -4.91 0.63 2.36
C ILE A 88 -3.56 1.29 2.08
N SER A 89 -3.41 1.87 0.90
CA SER A 89 -2.30 2.78 0.60
C SER A 89 -2.80 3.99 -0.15
N HIS A 90 -2.04 5.08 -0.15
CA HIS A 90 -2.37 6.28 -0.90
C HIS A 90 -1.10 6.99 -1.34
N CYS A 91 -1.17 7.62 -2.51
CA CYS A 91 -0.06 8.37 -3.05
C CYS A 91 -0.58 9.49 -3.95
N GLY A 92 -0.35 10.73 -3.55
CA GLY A 92 -0.86 11.90 -4.27
C GLY A 92 -2.39 11.96 -4.25
N GLN A 93 -2.99 11.81 -5.42
CA GLN A 93 -4.44 11.95 -5.64
C GLN A 93 -5.14 10.59 -5.76
N ARG A 94 -4.47 9.51 -5.33
CA ARG A 94 -4.94 8.15 -5.44
C ARG A 94 -4.89 7.44 -4.10
N ALA A 95 -5.96 6.73 -3.77
CA ALA A 95 -6.00 5.80 -2.65
C ALA A 95 -6.45 4.42 -3.14
N LEU A 96 -5.84 3.39 -2.57
CA LEU A 96 -6.10 1.99 -2.88
C LEU A 96 -6.58 1.27 -1.63
N ALA A 97 -7.45 0.28 -1.81
CA ALA A 97 -7.70 -0.73 -0.79
C ALA A 97 -7.89 -2.10 -1.42
N VAL A 98 -7.50 -3.13 -0.69
CA VAL A 98 -7.73 -4.54 -1.04
C VAL A 98 -8.23 -5.29 0.19
N ILE A 99 -9.06 -6.30 -0.03
CA ILE A 99 -9.56 -7.21 0.99
C ILE A 99 -9.26 -8.66 0.59
N ALA A 100 -9.00 -9.52 1.56
CA ALA A 100 -8.70 -10.94 1.35
C ALA A 100 -9.07 -11.79 2.57
N ASP A 101 -9.18 -13.10 2.35
CA ASP A 101 -9.35 -14.13 3.38
C ASP A 101 -8.04 -14.51 4.10
N ARG A 102 -6.95 -13.84 3.77
CA ARG A 102 -5.59 -14.06 4.26
C ARG A 102 -4.79 -12.76 4.33
N PRO A 103 -3.69 -12.70 5.09
CA PRO A 103 -2.93 -11.47 5.23
C PRO A 103 -2.48 -10.89 3.88
N VAL A 104 -2.84 -9.64 3.63
CA VAL A 104 -2.64 -8.96 2.34
C VAL A 104 -2.17 -7.53 2.56
N GLY A 105 -1.26 -7.08 1.70
CA GLY A 105 -0.65 -5.77 1.70
C GLY A 105 -0.67 -5.20 0.29
N VAL A 106 -1.13 -3.96 0.16
CA VAL A 106 -1.05 -3.19 -1.09
C VAL A 106 -0.32 -1.90 -0.81
N ASP A 107 0.51 -1.51 -1.75
CA ASP A 107 1.21 -0.25 -1.71
C ASP A 107 1.22 0.47 -3.06
N ILE A 108 1.29 1.80 -3.02
CA ILE A 108 1.34 2.65 -4.20
C ILE A 108 2.34 3.77 -3.97
N GLU A 109 3.25 3.94 -4.92
CA GLU A 109 4.31 4.94 -4.81
C GLU A 109 4.54 5.69 -6.11
N ARG A 110 5.00 6.94 -6.00
CA ARG A 110 5.52 7.66 -7.17
C ARG A 110 6.85 7.06 -7.56
N ARG A 111 7.08 6.93 -8.87
CA ARG A 111 8.38 6.52 -9.38
C ARG A 111 9.45 7.52 -8.95
N PHE A 112 10.55 7.01 -8.43
CA PHE A 112 11.66 7.83 -8.01
C PHE A 112 12.33 8.46 -9.22
N THR A 113 12.74 9.72 -9.07
CA THR A 113 13.71 10.32 -9.97
C THR A 113 15.08 9.69 -9.73
N PRO A 114 16.02 9.78 -10.69
CA PRO A 114 17.40 9.33 -10.46
C PRO A 114 18.04 9.95 -9.21
N GLN A 115 17.77 11.22 -8.94
CA GLN A 115 18.29 11.94 -7.77
C GLN A 115 17.74 11.36 -6.47
N LEU A 116 16.41 11.22 -6.37
CA LEU A 116 15.77 10.67 -5.18
C LEU A 116 16.18 9.20 -4.95
N ALA A 117 16.36 8.44 -6.03
CA ALA A 117 16.83 7.06 -5.94
C ALA A 117 18.25 6.99 -5.33
N ALA A 118 19.16 7.88 -5.74
CA ALA A 118 20.50 7.94 -5.18
C ALA A 118 20.50 8.34 -3.69
N GLU A 119 19.62 9.28 -3.30
CA GLU A 119 19.47 9.73 -1.91
C GLU A 119 18.93 8.64 -0.98
N LEU A 120 17.99 7.82 -1.46
CA LEU A 120 17.30 6.83 -0.64
C LEU A 120 17.89 5.41 -0.70
N GLU A 121 18.79 5.12 -1.64
CA GLU A 121 19.28 3.76 -1.88
C GLU A 121 19.70 3.03 -0.59
N SER A 122 20.56 3.66 0.21
CA SER A 122 21.14 3.04 1.41
C SER A 122 20.17 2.90 2.57
N SER A 123 19.03 3.61 2.56
CA SER A 123 17.99 3.46 3.58
C SER A 123 16.97 2.38 3.21
N ILE A 124 16.86 2.03 1.92
CA ILE A 124 15.89 1.07 1.41
C ILE A 124 16.52 -0.32 1.28
N ILE A 125 17.73 -0.42 0.72
CA ILE A 125 18.32 -1.70 0.33
C ILE A 125 19.76 -1.90 0.82
N GLY A 126 20.10 -3.16 1.10
CA GLY A 126 21.48 -3.60 1.32
C GLY A 126 22.22 -4.03 0.04
N PRO A 127 23.52 -4.36 0.13
CA PRO A 127 24.34 -4.76 -1.02
C PRO A 127 23.83 -5.99 -1.78
N ALA A 128 23.28 -6.98 -1.08
CA ALA A 128 22.71 -8.18 -1.70
C ALA A 128 21.47 -7.84 -2.55
N GLU A 129 20.57 -7.01 -2.01
CA GLU A 129 19.37 -6.55 -2.71
C GLU A 129 19.74 -5.68 -3.92
N LYS A 130 20.75 -4.81 -3.80
CA LYS A 130 21.28 -4.03 -4.93
C LYS A 130 21.67 -4.92 -6.11
N THR A 131 22.26 -6.07 -5.84
CA THR A 131 22.60 -7.04 -6.88
C THR A 131 21.35 -7.60 -7.58
N ALA A 132 20.27 -7.88 -6.82
CA ALA A 132 18.99 -8.30 -7.39
C ALA A 132 18.35 -7.21 -8.26
N LEU A 133 18.37 -5.94 -7.80
CA LEU A 133 17.85 -4.81 -8.57
C LEU A 133 18.61 -4.62 -9.89
N LEU A 134 19.95 -4.70 -9.88
CA LEU A 134 20.77 -4.56 -11.09
C LEU A 134 20.51 -5.69 -12.10
N ARG A 135 20.17 -6.89 -11.63
CA ARG A 135 19.84 -8.05 -12.49
C ARG A 135 18.43 -8.00 -13.06
N SER A 136 17.56 -7.12 -12.57
CA SER A 136 16.16 -7.03 -13.01
C SER A 136 15.99 -6.61 -14.48
N GLY A 137 16.98 -5.93 -15.05
CA GLY A 137 16.88 -5.32 -16.38
C GLY A 137 15.99 -4.08 -16.44
N LEU A 138 15.39 -3.65 -15.31
CA LEU A 138 14.59 -2.43 -15.23
C LEU A 138 15.47 -1.18 -15.05
N PRO A 139 14.98 0.01 -15.43
CA PRO A 139 15.61 1.26 -15.04
C PRO A 139 15.80 1.31 -13.52
N TYR A 140 17.01 1.61 -13.07
CA TYR A 140 17.37 1.51 -11.65
C TYR A 140 16.44 2.29 -10.70
N PRO A 141 16.01 3.54 -11.00
CA PRO A 141 15.06 4.25 -10.16
C PRO A 141 13.73 3.52 -10.01
N LEU A 142 13.23 2.88 -11.08
CA LEU A 142 12.02 2.05 -11.02
C LEU A 142 12.25 0.80 -10.17
N ALA A 143 13.36 0.10 -10.34
CA ALA A 143 13.69 -1.08 -9.55
C ALA A 143 13.77 -0.75 -8.04
N LEU A 144 14.33 0.42 -7.69
CA LEU A 144 14.41 0.88 -6.30
C LEU A 144 13.04 1.32 -5.75
N THR A 145 12.20 1.98 -6.55
CA THR A 145 10.81 2.27 -6.15
C THR A 145 10.03 0.98 -5.89
N LEU A 146 10.19 -0.03 -6.76
CA LEU A 146 9.55 -1.33 -6.56
C LEU A 146 10.05 -2.04 -5.30
N ALA A 147 11.36 -1.96 -5.01
CA ALA A 147 11.93 -2.50 -3.78
C ALA A 147 11.31 -1.85 -2.53
N PHE A 148 11.23 -0.52 -2.51
CA PHE A 148 10.59 0.23 -1.43
C PHE A 148 9.11 -0.16 -1.27
N SER A 149 8.35 -0.09 -2.36
CA SER A 149 6.91 -0.39 -2.35
C SER A 149 6.62 -1.84 -1.96
N ALA A 150 7.44 -2.80 -2.42
CA ALA A 150 7.32 -4.21 -2.07
C ALA A 150 7.53 -4.45 -0.56
N LYS A 151 8.50 -3.77 0.07
CA LYS A 151 8.73 -3.84 1.52
C LYS A 151 7.56 -3.26 2.30
N GLU A 152 7.02 -2.12 1.86
CA GLU A 152 5.81 -1.52 2.44
C GLU A 152 4.58 -2.45 2.31
N SER A 153 4.41 -3.09 1.15
CA SER A 153 3.38 -4.12 0.95
C SER A 153 3.58 -5.32 1.88
N GLY A 154 4.80 -5.83 2.04
CA GLY A 154 5.11 -6.91 2.98
C GLY A 154 4.80 -6.54 4.43
N PHE A 155 5.16 -5.33 4.85
CA PHE A 155 4.86 -4.80 6.18
C PHE A 155 3.35 -4.71 6.41
N LYS A 156 2.60 -4.16 5.45
CA LYS A 156 1.13 -4.04 5.51
C LYS A 156 0.42 -5.40 5.52
N ALA A 157 0.99 -6.40 4.84
CA ALA A 157 0.48 -7.77 4.87
C ALA A 157 0.74 -8.48 6.21
N THR A 158 1.69 -8.00 7.01
CA THR A 158 2.00 -8.62 8.31
C THR A 158 0.95 -8.23 9.36
N PRO A 159 0.44 -9.17 10.19
CA PRO A 159 -0.52 -8.86 11.25
C PRO A 159 -0.04 -7.72 12.17
N ALA A 160 -0.95 -6.81 12.52
CA ALA A 160 -0.63 -5.59 13.26
C ALA A 160 0.06 -5.81 14.63
N ALA A 161 -0.14 -6.98 15.24
CA ALA A 161 0.53 -7.37 16.48
C ALA A 161 2.05 -7.56 16.30
N ASN A 162 2.47 -8.05 15.12
CA ASN A 162 3.87 -8.41 14.83
C ASN A 162 4.65 -7.22 14.26
N GLN A 163 3.97 -6.24 13.66
CA GLN A 163 4.58 -5.06 13.04
C GLN A 163 5.46 -4.21 13.98
N ARG A 164 5.36 -4.33 15.31
CA ARG A 164 6.16 -3.52 16.26
C ARG A 164 7.65 -3.83 16.24
N ALA A 165 8.00 -5.08 15.95
CA ALA A 165 9.38 -5.54 15.98
C ALA A 165 10.05 -5.50 14.60
N LEU A 166 9.34 -5.02 13.58
CA LEU A 166 9.78 -5.08 12.19
C LEU A 166 10.22 -3.72 11.67
N GLY A 167 11.26 -3.73 10.84
CA GLY A 167 11.74 -2.62 10.03
C GLY A 167 12.02 -3.05 8.60
N PHE A 168 12.53 -2.11 7.80
CA PHE A 168 12.80 -2.32 6.37
C PHE A 168 13.81 -3.45 6.09
N ALA A 169 14.74 -3.72 7.01
CA ALA A 169 15.77 -4.74 6.84
C ALA A 169 15.24 -6.18 7.01
N ASP A 170 14.09 -6.36 7.66
CA ASP A 170 13.46 -7.68 7.83
C ASP A 170 12.84 -8.21 6.54
N PHE A 171 12.61 -7.33 5.57
CA PHE A 171 12.07 -7.63 4.26
C PHE A 171 13.15 -7.45 3.20
N GLN A 172 13.59 -8.53 2.56
CA GLN A 172 14.70 -8.50 1.61
C GLN A 172 14.25 -8.81 0.18
N ILE A 173 14.60 -7.93 -0.75
CA ILE A 173 14.34 -8.16 -2.18
C ILE A 173 15.37 -9.13 -2.73
N VAL A 174 14.90 -10.27 -3.23
CA VAL A 174 15.78 -11.32 -3.79
C VAL A 174 15.65 -11.47 -5.30
N GLU A 175 14.54 -11.01 -5.89
CA GLU A 175 14.34 -11.04 -7.33
C GLU A 175 13.33 -9.98 -7.76
N ILE A 176 13.54 -9.40 -8.94
CA ILE A 176 12.59 -8.53 -9.61
C ILE A 176 12.53 -8.97 -11.07
N THR A 177 11.32 -9.22 -11.57
CA THR A 177 11.04 -9.51 -12.98
C THR A 177 10.15 -8.42 -13.58
N ALA A 178 9.75 -8.57 -14.84
CA ALA A 178 8.86 -7.62 -15.52
C ALA A 178 7.45 -7.51 -14.92
N SER A 179 7.01 -8.44 -14.06
CA SER A 179 5.67 -8.40 -13.45
C SER A 179 5.58 -8.91 -12.01
N THR A 180 6.67 -9.47 -11.48
CA THR A 180 6.72 -9.99 -10.11
C THR A 180 7.96 -9.50 -9.37
N LEU A 181 7.87 -9.49 -8.04
CA LEU A 181 9.01 -9.39 -7.12
C LEU A 181 9.00 -10.59 -6.20
N ALA A 182 10.17 -10.98 -5.71
CA ALA A 182 10.27 -11.93 -4.61
C ALA A 182 10.88 -11.26 -3.39
N LEU A 183 10.17 -11.40 -2.27
CA LEU A 183 10.51 -10.84 -0.97
C LEU A 183 10.81 -11.98 0.00
N MET A 184 11.98 -11.97 0.62
CA MET A 184 12.28 -12.84 1.75
C MET A 184 11.85 -12.15 3.05
N PHE A 185 11.10 -12.85 3.87
CA PHE A 185 10.69 -12.42 5.19
C PHE A 185 10.49 -13.65 6.10
N ALA A 186 11.01 -13.60 7.33
CA ALA A 186 10.92 -14.73 8.27
C ALA A 186 11.34 -16.09 7.65
N GLU A 187 12.48 -16.10 6.93
CA GLU A 187 13.03 -17.28 6.23
C GLU A 187 12.13 -17.87 5.12
N GLN A 188 11.05 -17.18 4.76
CA GLN A 188 10.13 -17.60 3.71
C GLN A 188 10.20 -16.65 2.51
N ARG A 189 10.02 -17.21 1.32
CA ARG A 189 9.96 -16.46 0.07
C ARG A 189 8.51 -16.18 -0.32
N TYR A 190 8.17 -14.91 -0.43
CA TYR A 190 6.86 -14.45 -0.87
C TYR A 190 6.93 -13.87 -2.27
N LEU A 191 6.04 -14.33 -3.15
CA LEU A 191 5.86 -13.76 -4.48
C LEU A 191 4.91 -12.56 -4.38
N LEU A 192 5.38 -11.42 -4.85
CA LEU A 192 4.59 -10.20 -4.99
C LEU A 192 4.33 -9.95 -6.47
N HIS A 193 3.21 -9.28 -6.74
CA HIS A 193 2.86 -8.83 -8.08
C HIS A 193 2.88 -7.32 -8.12
N TRP A 194 3.27 -6.78 -9.27
CA TRP A 194 3.32 -5.34 -9.44
C TRP A 194 2.87 -4.92 -10.82
N ILE A 195 2.39 -3.68 -10.90
CA ILE A 195 2.13 -2.96 -12.14
C ILE A 195 2.69 -1.56 -12.02
N ALA A 196 2.97 -0.92 -13.15
CA ALA A 196 3.40 0.46 -13.18
C ALA A 196 2.70 1.24 -14.29
N SER A 197 2.61 2.54 -14.05
CA SER A 197 2.38 3.58 -15.04
C SER A 197 3.65 4.41 -15.18
N GLU A 198 3.61 5.45 -16.02
CA GLU A 198 4.74 6.38 -16.13
C GLU A 198 5.07 7.10 -14.81
N GLU A 199 4.07 7.29 -13.93
CA GLU A 199 4.20 8.12 -12.73
C GLU A 199 4.26 7.30 -11.43
N GLN A 200 3.64 6.12 -11.41
CA GLN A 200 3.41 5.37 -10.17
C GLN A 200 3.60 3.87 -10.34
N VAL A 201 4.00 3.20 -9.27
CA VAL A 201 3.98 1.73 -9.14
C VAL A 201 2.94 1.32 -8.12
N ILE A 202 2.34 0.14 -8.32
CA ILE A 202 1.49 -0.52 -7.34
C ILE A 202 2.08 -1.90 -7.10
N THR A 203 2.29 -2.26 -5.84
CA THR A 203 2.73 -3.59 -5.44
C THR A 203 1.66 -4.26 -4.57
N LEU A 204 1.56 -5.57 -4.69
CA LEU A 204 0.63 -6.39 -3.92
C LEU A 204 1.37 -7.60 -3.35
N CYS A 205 1.25 -7.77 -2.04
CA CYS A 205 1.76 -8.90 -1.28
C CYS A 205 0.61 -9.65 -0.63
N ALA A 206 0.57 -10.97 -0.81
CA ALA A 206 -0.31 -11.85 -0.04
C ALA A 206 0.55 -12.90 0.63
N LEU A 207 0.56 -12.92 1.96
CA LEU A 207 1.29 -13.93 2.71
C LEU A 207 0.46 -15.21 2.69
N GLN A 208 1.01 -16.27 2.11
CA GLN A 208 0.41 -17.60 2.18
C GLN A 208 0.52 -18.12 3.62
N GLN A 209 -0.48 -18.87 4.07
CA GLN A 209 -0.41 -19.66 5.31
C GLN A 209 0.20 -21.01 5.00
#